data_AF-A0A3B9LRP2-F1
#
_entry.id   AF-A0A3B9LRP2-F1
#
_cell.length_a   1.000
_cell.length_b   1.000
_cell.length_c   1.000
_cell.angle_alpha   90.00
_cell.angle_beta   90.00
_cell.angle_gamma   90.00
#
_symmetry.space_group_name_H-M   'P 1'
#
loop_
_entity.id
_entity.type
_entity.pdbx_description
1 polymer ?
#
loop_
_entity_poly.entity_id
_entity_poly.type
_entity_poly.pdbx_seq_one_letter_code
_entity_poly.pdbx_strand_id
1 'polypeptide(L)'
;MHIDVLFQAYFHGFLILAGLGAPFDDGNPYAGNPTQDGFGTFGGPHVAALLCEVATRALKAVWFQKWIIHRRLRPEVHAERVDRTLNHGAGYPVHPEILNSLSSGSRLGGYMTVGNALLPMAFPEGSPTHPAYGAGHATVAGACVTILKAWFKESTKLVDLGVTPVQPATDGLSLLPYTEADEGDLTVGGELNKLASNVALGRNIAGVHWRSDGTESLKLGEQLAIGILLDQRACYNETFGGFSLTKFDGTVVTV
;
A
#
# COMPACT_ATOMS: atom_id res chain seq x y z
N MET A 1 0.74 -3.47 -10.49
CA MET A 1 2.01 -3.32 -9.75
C MET A 1 3.05 -4.28 -10.31
N HIS A 2 3.61 -4.01 -11.49
CA HIS A 2 4.63 -4.85 -12.13
C HIS A 2 5.89 -4.01 -12.41
N ILE A 3 5.69 -2.85 -13.03
CA ILE A 3 6.73 -1.92 -13.48
C ILE A 3 6.68 -0.54 -12.81
N ASP A 4 5.86 -0.37 -11.78
CA ASP A 4 5.77 0.90 -11.05
C ASP A 4 7.09 1.21 -10.33
N VAL A 5 7.47 2.49 -10.29
CA VAL A 5 8.72 2.93 -9.65
C VAL A 5 8.60 3.10 -8.12
N LEU A 6 7.86 2.19 -7.48
CA LEU A 6 7.58 2.07 -6.05
C LEU A 6 6.78 3.23 -5.45
N PHE A 7 7.30 4.46 -5.46
CA PHE A 7 6.62 5.62 -4.86
C PHE A 7 5.63 6.30 -5.83
N GLN A 8 5.59 5.85 -7.09
CA GLN A 8 4.81 6.45 -8.18
C GLN A 8 3.34 6.71 -7.83
N ALA A 9 2.65 5.71 -7.28
CA ALA A 9 1.23 5.81 -6.98
C ALA A 9 0.93 6.92 -5.96
N TYR A 10 1.75 7.03 -4.92
CA TYR A 10 1.57 8.00 -3.84
C TYR A 10 2.03 9.39 -4.25
N PHE A 11 3.05 9.48 -5.11
CA PHE A 11 3.43 10.74 -5.73
C PHE A 11 2.33 11.27 -6.64
N HIS A 12 1.67 10.41 -7.43
CA HIS A 12 0.47 10.80 -8.18
C HIS A 12 -0.67 11.23 -7.25
N GLY A 13 -0.90 10.51 -6.14
CA GLY A 13 -1.86 10.90 -5.10
C GLY A 13 -1.57 12.30 -4.54
N PHE A 14 -0.31 12.59 -4.23
CA PHE A 14 0.14 13.93 -3.83
C PHE A 14 -0.18 14.98 -4.89
N LEU A 15 0.19 14.75 -6.16
CA LEU A 15 -0.05 15.70 -7.24
C LEU A 15 -1.55 15.98 -7.43
N ILE A 16 -2.40 14.95 -7.30
CA ILE A 16 -3.86 15.11 -7.37
C ILE A 16 -4.35 15.96 -6.20
N LEU A 17 -3.97 15.63 -4.96
CA LEU A 17 -4.40 16.38 -3.78
C LEU A 17 -3.93 17.85 -3.83
N ALA A 18 -2.67 18.08 -4.22
CA ALA A 18 -2.12 19.43 -4.38
C ALA A 18 -2.84 20.20 -5.50
N GLY A 19 -3.11 19.55 -6.65
CA GLY A 19 -3.83 20.17 -7.76
C GLY A 19 -5.30 20.50 -7.46
N LEU A 20 -5.93 19.73 -6.57
CA LEU A 20 -7.27 20.00 -6.06
C LEU A 20 -7.32 21.09 -4.97
N GLY A 21 -6.16 21.56 -4.49
CA GLY A 21 -6.11 22.48 -3.35
C GLY A 21 -6.57 21.84 -2.05
N ALA A 22 -6.35 20.52 -1.88
CA ALA A 22 -6.66 19.84 -0.63
C ALA A 22 -5.92 20.52 0.54
N PRO A 23 -6.62 20.86 1.63
CA PRO A 23 -6.00 21.58 2.74
C PRO A 23 -4.93 20.70 3.40
N PHE A 24 -3.82 21.34 3.76
CA PHE A 24 -2.85 20.75 4.67
C PHE A 24 -3.47 20.56 6.07
N ASP A 25 -2.83 19.71 6.86
CA ASP A 25 -3.22 19.47 8.25
C ASP A 25 -3.26 20.79 9.05
N ASP A 26 -4.21 20.88 10.00
CA ASP A 26 -4.42 22.08 10.82
C ASP A 26 -3.20 22.40 11.70
N GLY A 27 -2.32 21.42 11.95
CA GLY A 27 -1.05 21.59 12.65
C GLY A 27 0.07 22.23 11.82
N ASN A 28 -0.15 22.50 10.53
CA ASN A 28 0.83 23.19 9.68
C ASN A 28 1.05 24.64 10.17
N PRO A 29 2.29 25.07 10.46
CA PRO A 29 2.58 26.40 11.02
C PRO A 29 2.22 27.57 10.09
N TYR A 30 2.03 27.31 8.80
CA TYR A 30 1.65 28.31 7.81
C TYR A 30 0.13 28.32 7.53
N ALA A 31 -0.65 27.41 8.11
CA ALA A 31 -2.09 27.36 7.92
C ALA A 31 -2.75 28.66 8.44
N GLY A 32 -3.45 29.37 7.55
CA GLY A 32 -4.11 30.63 7.87
C GLY A 32 -3.16 31.82 8.14
N ASN A 33 -1.87 31.68 7.85
CA ASN A 33 -0.92 32.77 8.01
C ASN A 33 -1.10 33.81 6.88
N PRO A 34 -1.35 35.10 7.19
CA PRO A 34 -1.63 36.11 6.16
C PRO A 34 -0.37 36.62 5.44
N THR A 35 0.82 36.27 5.92
CA THR A 35 2.10 36.89 5.49
C THR A 35 3.23 35.91 5.20
N GLN A 36 3.03 34.61 5.44
CA GLN A 36 4.04 33.56 5.26
C GLN A 36 3.39 32.35 4.59
N ASP A 37 4.20 31.58 3.86
CA ASP A 37 3.77 30.36 3.19
C ASP A 37 4.89 29.30 3.26
N GLY A 38 4.47 28.03 3.22
CA GLY A 38 5.37 26.88 3.21
C GLY A 38 5.86 26.55 1.82
N PHE A 39 7.16 26.24 1.68
CA PHE A 39 7.72 25.76 0.41
C PHE A 39 8.87 24.78 0.65
N GLY A 40 10.01 25.29 1.13
CA GLY A 40 11.17 24.48 1.51
C GLY A 40 10.92 23.67 2.78
N THR A 41 10.09 24.18 3.68
CA THR A 41 9.54 23.52 4.86
C THR A 41 8.02 23.67 4.86
N PHE A 42 7.30 22.69 5.42
CA PHE A 42 5.82 22.63 5.50
C PHE A 42 5.04 22.99 4.22
N GLY A 43 5.63 22.80 3.04
CA GLY A 43 5.02 23.11 1.74
C GLY A 43 5.13 21.98 0.73
N GLY A 44 4.66 22.24 -0.50
CA GLY A 44 4.59 21.26 -1.59
C GLY A 44 5.94 20.57 -1.92
N PRO A 45 7.02 21.31 -2.18
CA PRO A 45 8.34 20.70 -2.44
C PRO A 45 8.85 19.83 -1.29
N HIS A 46 8.57 20.22 -0.04
CA HIS A 46 8.99 19.47 1.13
C HIS A 46 8.34 18.07 1.17
N VAL A 47 7.01 17.98 1.06
CA VAL A 47 6.33 16.68 1.03
C VAL A 47 6.72 15.86 -0.20
N ALA A 48 6.87 16.51 -1.36
CA ALA A 48 7.29 15.85 -2.60
C ALA A 48 8.64 15.13 -2.44
N ALA A 49 9.62 15.79 -1.83
CA ALA A 49 10.94 15.20 -1.56
C ALA A 49 10.86 14.10 -0.50
N LEU A 50 10.08 14.31 0.56
CA LEU A 50 9.95 13.36 1.67
C LEU A 50 9.34 12.02 1.21
N LEU A 51 8.37 12.04 0.29
CA LEU A 51 7.80 10.82 -0.31
C LEU A 51 8.85 9.96 -1.01
N CYS A 52 9.77 10.58 -1.74
CA CYS A 52 10.88 9.89 -2.39
C CYS A 52 11.89 9.36 -1.36
N GLU A 53 12.18 10.15 -0.32
CA GLU A 53 13.16 9.80 0.70
C GLU A 53 12.77 8.53 1.47
N VAL A 54 11.53 8.48 1.96
CA VAL A 54 11.04 7.40 2.84
C VAL A 54 11.03 6.05 2.13
N ALA A 55 10.85 6.03 0.80
CA ALA A 55 10.81 4.80 0.01
C ALA A 55 12.09 3.96 0.19
N THR A 56 13.26 4.58 0.11
CA THR A 56 14.54 3.83 0.24
C THR A 56 14.80 3.32 1.65
N ARG A 57 14.37 4.05 2.69
CA ARG A 57 14.49 3.59 4.09
C ARG A 57 13.54 2.42 4.35
N ALA A 58 12.30 2.51 3.86
CA ALA A 58 11.32 1.41 3.88
C ALA A 58 11.87 0.13 3.22
N LEU A 59 12.50 0.24 2.05
CA LEU A 59 13.12 -0.92 1.39
C LEU A 59 14.24 -1.54 2.23
N LYS A 60 15.13 -0.74 2.82
CA LYS A 60 16.20 -1.27 3.67
C LYS A 60 15.64 -2.06 4.86
N ALA A 61 14.60 -1.53 5.51
CA ALA A 61 13.95 -2.20 6.63
C ALA A 61 13.32 -3.54 6.22
N VAL A 62 12.55 -3.58 5.13
CA VAL A 62 11.92 -4.84 4.69
C VAL A 62 12.91 -5.83 4.07
N TRP A 63 14.03 -5.36 3.50
CA TRP A 63 15.11 -6.25 3.05
C TRP A 63 15.76 -7.01 4.21
N PHE A 64 15.92 -6.36 5.36
CA PHE A 64 16.37 -7.04 6.57
C PHE A 64 15.39 -8.14 6.99
N GLN A 65 14.09 -7.84 6.99
CA GLN A 65 13.05 -8.84 7.29
C GLN A 65 13.06 -10.01 6.30
N LYS A 66 13.23 -9.72 5.00
CA LYS A 66 13.30 -10.74 3.94
C LYS A 66 14.48 -11.68 4.10
N TRP A 67 15.68 -11.14 4.24
CA TRP A 67 16.92 -11.92 4.10
C TRP A 67 17.49 -12.39 5.42
N ILE A 68 17.49 -11.53 6.42
CA ILE A 68 18.17 -11.81 7.69
C ILE A 68 17.24 -12.60 8.61
N ILE A 69 15.94 -12.26 8.62
CA ILE A 69 14.99 -12.88 9.53
C ILE A 69 14.26 -14.06 8.88
N HIS A 70 13.38 -13.81 7.91
CA HIS A 70 12.28 -14.76 7.62
C HIS A 70 12.53 -15.72 6.45
N ARG A 71 13.12 -15.26 5.34
CA ARG A 71 13.37 -16.06 4.12
C ARG A 71 12.16 -16.90 3.68
N ARG A 72 10.96 -16.35 3.81
CA ARG A 72 9.71 -17.04 3.46
C ARG A 72 9.67 -17.33 1.96
N LEU A 73 9.30 -18.57 1.59
CA LEU A 73 9.05 -18.99 0.20
C LEU A 73 7.99 -18.09 -0.47
N ARG A 74 7.76 -18.19 -1.77
CA ARG A 74 6.73 -17.42 -2.50
C ARG A 74 5.45 -18.23 -2.73
N PRO A 75 4.30 -17.61 -3.04
CA PRO A 75 3.08 -18.38 -3.31
C PRO A 75 3.23 -19.41 -4.43
N GLU A 76 3.95 -19.08 -5.51
CA GLU A 76 4.28 -20.01 -6.60
C GLU A 76 5.02 -21.28 -6.12
N VAL A 77 5.96 -21.13 -5.18
CA VAL A 77 6.69 -22.26 -4.57
C VAL A 77 5.78 -23.09 -3.66
N HIS A 78 4.82 -22.44 -2.97
CA HIS A 78 3.84 -23.17 -2.19
C HIS A 78 2.91 -24.00 -3.10
N ALA A 79 2.48 -23.44 -4.23
CA ALA A 79 1.66 -24.15 -5.20
C ALA A 79 2.40 -25.34 -5.83
N GLU A 80 3.70 -25.21 -6.11
CA GLU A 80 4.53 -26.36 -6.52
C GLU A 80 4.52 -27.48 -5.46
N ARG A 81 4.59 -27.15 -4.17
CA ARG A 81 4.47 -28.16 -3.09
C ARG A 81 3.11 -28.85 -3.09
N VAL A 82 2.03 -28.10 -3.37
CA VAL A 82 0.68 -28.65 -3.49
C VAL A 82 0.60 -29.60 -4.68
N ASP A 83 1.07 -29.17 -5.86
CA ASP A 83 1.10 -29.98 -7.07
C ASP A 83 1.91 -31.26 -6.92
N ARG A 84 3.12 -31.17 -6.35
CA ARG A 84 3.94 -32.36 -6.10
C ARG A 84 3.32 -33.31 -5.09
N THR A 85 2.58 -32.81 -4.11
CA THR A 85 1.86 -33.66 -3.15
C THR A 85 0.70 -34.37 -3.82
N LEU A 86 -0.07 -33.67 -4.65
CA LEU A 86 -1.28 -34.19 -5.28
C LEU A 86 -0.97 -35.16 -6.44
N ASN A 87 -0.01 -34.81 -7.30
CA ASN A 87 0.22 -35.47 -8.58
C ASN A 87 1.50 -36.32 -8.63
N HIS A 88 2.44 -36.11 -7.69
CA HIS A 88 3.79 -36.68 -7.77
C HIS A 88 4.26 -37.40 -6.49
N GLY A 89 3.35 -37.66 -5.55
CA GLY A 89 3.64 -38.46 -4.34
C GLY A 89 4.61 -37.83 -3.35
N ALA A 90 4.82 -36.51 -3.39
CA ALA A 90 5.67 -35.81 -2.43
C ALA A 90 4.97 -35.63 -1.06
N GLY A 91 5.73 -35.68 0.04
CA GLY A 91 5.22 -35.51 1.40
C GLY A 91 5.41 -34.10 1.96
N TYR A 92 4.95 -33.05 1.27
CA TYR A 92 5.05 -31.69 1.81
C TYR A 92 3.96 -31.40 2.84
N PRO A 93 4.22 -30.52 3.83
CA PRO A 93 3.21 -30.07 4.78
C PRO A 93 2.27 -29.07 4.11
N VAL A 94 1.27 -29.58 3.40
CA VAL A 94 0.19 -28.81 2.75
C VAL A 94 -1.12 -29.04 3.47
N HIS A 95 -1.95 -28.00 3.57
CA HIS A 95 -3.21 -28.08 4.30
C HIS A 95 -4.21 -28.97 3.52
N PRO A 96 -4.93 -29.91 4.16
CA PRO A 96 -5.85 -30.81 3.45
C PRO A 96 -6.94 -30.10 2.65
N GLU A 97 -7.35 -28.89 3.07
CA GLU A 97 -8.39 -28.12 2.38
C GLU A 97 -8.00 -27.75 0.93
N ILE A 98 -6.74 -27.38 0.68
CA ILE A 98 -6.32 -27.03 -0.69
C ILE A 98 -6.32 -28.29 -1.58
N LEU A 99 -5.92 -29.44 -1.04
CA LEU A 99 -5.97 -30.73 -1.73
C LEU A 99 -7.42 -31.11 -2.06
N ASN A 100 -8.32 -31.05 -1.08
CA ASN A 100 -9.74 -31.35 -1.25
C ASN A 100 -10.41 -30.41 -2.27
N SER A 101 -9.99 -29.14 -2.31
CA SER A 101 -10.49 -28.17 -3.28
C SER A 101 -10.04 -28.49 -4.71
N LEU A 102 -8.79 -28.92 -4.88
CA LEU A 102 -8.22 -29.31 -6.18
C LEU A 102 -8.75 -30.66 -6.68
N SER A 103 -9.15 -31.56 -5.78
CA SER A 103 -9.81 -32.82 -6.16
C SER A 103 -11.31 -32.67 -6.46
N SER A 104 -11.89 -31.47 -6.32
CA SER A 104 -13.32 -31.23 -6.56
C SER A 104 -13.57 -30.40 -7.83
N GLY A 105 -14.38 -30.95 -8.75
CA GLY A 105 -14.84 -30.25 -9.94
C GLY A 105 -15.79 -29.07 -9.67
N SER A 106 -16.31 -28.94 -8.44
CA SER A 106 -17.14 -27.78 -8.02
C SER A 106 -16.33 -26.67 -7.33
N ARG A 107 -15.01 -26.85 -7.21
CA ARG A 107 -14.08 -25.90 -6.57
C ARG A 107 -12.89 -25.66 -7.50
N LEU A 108 -11.69 -25.44 -6.94
CA LEU A 108 -10.48 -25.13 -7.73
C LEU A 108 -10.23 -26.19 -8.81
N GLY A 109 -10.47 -27.48 -8.53
CA GLY A 109 -10.29 -28.55 -9.52
C GLY A 109 -11.11 -28.37 -10.79
N GLY A 110 -12.26 -27.72 -10.73
CA GLY A 110 -13.11 -27.42 -11.90
C GLY A 110 -12.56 -26.33 -12.82
N TYR A 111 -11.62 -25.52 -12.33
CA TYR A 111 -11.02 -24.41 -13.08
C TYR A 111 -9.57 -24.67 -13.50
N MET A 112 -8.97 -25.76 -13.03
CA MET A 112 -7.59 -26.13 -13.32
C MET A 112 -7.51 -27.15 -14.47
N THR A 113 -6.40 -27.12 -15.21
CA THR A 113 -6.10 -28.19 -16.17
C THR A 113 -5.87 -29.51 -15.42
N VAL A 114 -6.37 -30.62 -15.97
CA VAL A 114 -6.18 -31.95 -15.40
C VAL A 114 -4.70 -32.23 -15.16
N GLY A 115 -4.36 -32.68 -13.95
CA GLY A 115 -2.98 -32.98 -13.56
C GLY A 115 -2.10 -31.75 -13.28
N ASN A 116 -2.69 -30.56 -13.11
CA ASN A 116 -1.97 -29.34 -12.78
C ASN A 116 -2.58 -28.67 -11.53
N ALA A 117 -1.76 -28.43 -10.51
CA ALA A 117 -2.10 -27.68 -9.32
C ALA A 117 -1.14 -26.51 -9.03
N LEU A 118 -0.40 -26.06 -10.04
CA LEU A 118 0.44 -24.86 -9.98
C LEU A 118 -0.42 -23.59 -9.92
N LEU A 119 0.14 -22.51 -9.37
CA LEU A 119 -0.52 -21.21 -9.32
C LEU A 119 -0.37 -20.51 -10.67
N PRO A 120 -1.46 -20.16 -11.38
CA PRO A 120 -1.37 -19.32 -12.56
C PRO A 120 -0.81 -17.94 -12.19
N MET A 121 0.36 -17.62 -12.73
CA MET A 121 1.06 -16.36 -12.44
C MET A 121 0.65 -15.28 -13.44
N ALA A 122 0.43 -14.06 -12.96
CA ALA A 122 0.15 -12.92 -13.84
C ALA A 122 1.39 -12.42 -14.60
N PHE A 123 2.58 -12.73 -14.09
CA PHE A 123 3.85 -12.35 -14.68
C PHE A 123 4.58 -13.58 -15.22
N PRO A 124 5.13 -13.53 -16.45
CA PRO A 124 5.81 -14.67 -17.05
C PRO A 124 7.06 -15.09 -16.27
N GLU A 125 7.73 -14.15 -15.60
CA GLU A 125 8.89 -14.42 -14.74
C GLU A 125 8.49 -14.84 -13.31
N GLY A 126 7.19 -14.86 -12.99
CA GLY A 126 6.69 -15.11 -11.66
C GLY A 126 7.08 -14.01 -10.67
N SER A 127 7.54 -14.42 -9.49
CA SER A 127 7.92 -13.49 -8.44
C SER A 127 9.35 -12.95 -8.59
N PRO A 128 9.63 -11.71 -8.12
CA PRO A 128 11.01 -11.23 -8.04
C PRO A 128 11.90 -12.13 -7.17
N THR A 129 13.19 -12.19 -7.51
CA THR A 129 14.23 -13.06 -6.92
C THR A 129 14.69 -12.65 -5.52
N HIS A 130 13.73 -12.42 -4.63
CA HIS A 130 13.93 -12.21 -3.20
C HIS A 130 12.76 -12.83 -2.40
N PRO A 131 12.95 -13.18 -1.12
CA PRO A 131 11.93 -13.81 -0.28
C PRO A 131 10.60 -13.05 -0.26
N ALA A 132 9.52 -13.75 0.04
CA ALA A 132 8.18 -13.17 0.03
C ALA A 132 7.97 -12.19 1.19
N TYR A 133 8.25 -12.59 2.43
CA TYR A 133 7.89 -11.80 3.60
C TYR A 133 9.03 -10.88 4.08
N GLY A 134 8.81 -9.58 4.33
CA GLY A 134 7.60 -8.78 4.04
C GLY A 134 7.55 -8.27 2.59
N ALA A 135 6.48 -7.58 2.16
CA ALA A 135 6.35 -7.05 0.80
C ALA A 135 7.00 -5.65 0.62
N GLY A 136 7.87 -5.50 -0.39
CA GLY A 136 8.57 -4.25 -0.71
C GLY A 136 7.59 -3.11 -1.07
N HIS A 137 6.73 -3.36 -2.06
CA HIS A 137 5.64 -2.46 -2.45
C HIS A 137 4.78 -2.00 -1.28
N ALA A 138 4.34 -2.92 -0.43
CA ALA A 138 3.49 -2.58 0.71
C ALA A 138 4.21 -1.78 1.79
N THR A 139 5.52 -2.00 1.99
CA THR A 139 6.30 -1.22 2.97
C THR A 139 6.48 0.22 2.50
N VAL A 140 6.77 0.42 1.20
CA VAL A 140 6.83 1.77 0.62
C VAL A 140 5.44 2.42 0.62
N ALA A 141 4.39 1.65 0.32
CA ALA A 141 3.01 2.12 0.42
C ALA A 141 2.69 2.69 1.79
N GLY A 142 2.95 1.89 2.83
CA GLY A 142 2.71 2.28 4.22
C GLY A 142 3.47 3.55 4.58
N ALA A 143 4.74 3.63 4.21
CA ALA A 143 5.56 4.82 4.49
C ALA A 143 5.04 6.07 3.76
N CYS A 144 4.83 5.99 2.45
CA CYS A 144 4.42 7.15 1.66
C CYS A 144 3.04 7.66 2.04
N VAL A 145 2.03 6.79 2.24
CA VAL A 145 0.70 7.29 2.64
C VAL A 145 0.67 7.77 4.07
N THR A 146 1.55 7.28 4.95
CA THR A 146 1.71 7.84 6.30
C THR A 146 2.23 9.28 6.25
N ILE A 147 3.21 9.57 5.36
CA ILE A 147 3.65 10.95 5.11
C ILE A 147 2.51 11.82 4.58
N LEU A 148 1.72 11.33 3.62
CA LEU A 148 0.59 12.10 3.07
C LEU A 148 -0.49 12.38 4.12
N LYS A 149 -0.80 11.38 4.94
CA LYS A 149 -1.74 11.50 6.07
C LYS A 149 -1.27 12.48 7.14
N ALA A 150 0.04 12.56 7.38
CA ALA A 150 0.65 13.56 8.24
C ALA A 150 0.62 14.99 7.65
N TRP A 151 0.50 15.11 6.32
CA TRP A 151 0.62 16.40 5.62
C TRP A 151 -0.72 17.04 5.27
N PHE A 152 -1.68 16.23 4.83
CA PHE A 152 -3.00 16.67 4.42
C PHE A 152 -4.02 16.43 5.53
N LYS A 153 -5.05 17.29 5.57
CA LYS A 153 -6.19 17.11 6.47
C LYS A 153 -7.00 15.88 6.05
N GLU A 154 -6.72 14.75 6.70
CA GLU A 154 -7.27 13.42 6.37
C GLU A 154 -8.80 13.40 6.28
N SER A 155 -9.46 14.15 7.16
CA SER A 155 -10.93 14.17 7.28
C SER A 155 -11.63 14.91 6.15
N THR A 156 -10.88 15.58 5.27
CA THR A 156 -11.47 16.33 4.15
C THR A 156 -12.18 15.36 3.22
N LYS A 157 -13.47 15.59 2.95
CA LYS A 157 -14.23 14.78 2.00
C LYS A 157 -13.85 15.15 0.58
N LEU A 158 -13.76 14.16 -0.31
CA LEU A 158 -13.40 14.42 -1.71
C LEU A 158 -14.42 15.31 -2.42
N VAL A 159 -15.70 15.18 -2.07
CA VAL A 159 -16.76 16.05 -2.60
C VAL A 159 -16.58 17.52 -2.21
N ASP A 160 -15.99 17.81 -1.05
CA ASP A 160 -15.68 19.17 -0.60
C ASP A 160 -14.53 19.80 -1.43
N LEU A 161 -13.75 18.97 -2.11
CA LEU A 161 -12.71 19.38 -3.07
C LEU A 161 -13.26 19.50 -4.51
N GLY A 162 -14.58 19.39 -4.69
CA GLY A 162 -15.22 19.41 -6.00
C GLY A 162 -14.99 18.14 -6.83
N VAL A 163 -14.58 17.03 -6.19
CA VAL A 163 -14.42 15.73 -6.85
C VAL A 163 -15.73 14.97 -6.84
N THR A 164 -16.19 14.56 -8.02
CA THR A 164 -17.24 13.53 -8.14
C THR A 164 -16.58 12.15 -8.13
N PRO A 165 -16.84 11.29 -7.13
CA PRO A 165 -16.30 9.94 -7.10
C PRO A 165 -16.73 9.11 -8.31
N VAL A 166 -15.82 8.26 -8.79
CA VAL A 166 -16.03 7.45 -10.00
C VAL A 166 -15.58 6.01 -9.78
N GLN A 167 -16.14 5.12 -10.58
CA GLN A 167 -15.77 3.71 -10.67
C GLN A 167 -15.61 3.29 -12.14
N PRO A 168 -14.79 2.27 -12.44
CA PRO A 168 -14.69 1.76 -13.80
C PRO A 168 -16.01 1.12 -14.24
N ALA A 169 -16.37 1.31 -15.51
CA ALA A 169 -17.42 0.53 -16.15
C ALA A 169 -17.05 -0.96 -16.19
N THR A 170 -18.05 -1.82 -16.40
CA THR A 170 -17.85 -3.29 -16.42
C THR A 170 -16.88 -3.76 -17.51
N ASP A 171 -16.69 -2.98 -18.57
CA ASP A 171 -15.72 -3.25 -19.63
C ASP A 171 -14.29 -2.73 -19.31
N GLY A 172 -14.15 -1.90 -18.27
CA GLY A 172 -12.90 -1.26 -17.86
C GLY A 172 -12.42 -0.15 -18.80
N LEU A 173 -13.25 0.32 -19.74
CA LEU A 173 -12.86 1.29 -20.78
C LEU A 173 -13.33 2.72 -20.50
N SER A 174 -14.22 2.91 -19.53
CA SER A 174 -14.76 4.22 -19.17
C SER A 174 -14.96 4.35 -17.65
N LEU A 175 -15.15 5.60 -17.19
CA LEU A 175 -15.48 5.93 -15.81
C LEU A 175 -16.98 6.26 -15.71
N LEU A 176 -17.63 5.69 -14.71
CA LEU A 176 -19.01 5.96 -14.34
C LEU A 176 -19.04 6.67 -12.98
N PRO A 177 -20.05 7.50 -12.69
CA PRO A 177 -20.28 8.02 -11.35
C PRO A 177 -20.38 6.86 -10.34
N TYR A 178 -19.75 7.01 -9.18
CA TYR A 178 -19.88 6.09 -8.07
C TYR A 178 -21.07 6.53 -7.22
N THR A 179 -22.19 5.80 -7.25
CA THR A 179 -23.46 6.22 -6.64
C THR A 179 -23.87 5.37 -5.44
N GLU A 180 -22.90 4.78 -4.74
CA GLU A 180 -23.16 4.01 -3.53
C GLU A 180 -23.41 4.92 -2.33
N ALA A 181 -23.94 4.33 -1.24
CA ALA A 181 -24.40 5.08 -0.07
C ALA A 181 -23.32 5.95 0.61
N ASP A 182 -22.03 5.60 0.46
CA ASP A 182 -20.89 6.30 1.05
C ASP A 182 -20.20 7.30 0.09
N GLU A 183 -20.78 7.57 -1.10
CA GLU A 183 -20.21 8.50 -2.10
C GLU A 183 -19.80 9.85 -1.48
N GLY A 184 -20.67 10.42 -0.63
CA GLY A 184 -20.44 11.69 0.05
C GLY A 184 -19.54 11.62 1.28
N ASP A 185 -19.05 10.43 1.66
CA ASP A 185 -18.26 10.18 2.86
C ASP A 185 -16.82 9.72 2.58
N LEU A 186 -16.43 9.64 1.30
CA LEU A 186 -15.05 9.35 0.92
C LEU A 186 -14.11 10.48 1.35
N THR A 187 -13.16 10.17 2.21
CA THR A 187 -12.19 11.12 2.75
C THR A 187 -10.81 10.97 2.12
N VAL A 188 -10.00 12.04 2.17
CA VAL A 188 -8.58 12.01 1.75
C VAL A 188 -7.84 10.86 2.45
N GLY A 189 -7.96 10.75 3.79
CA GLY A 189 -7.30 9.69 4.55
C GLY A 189 -7.78 8.29 4.15
N GLY A 190 -9.10 8.12 3.94
CA GLY A 190 -9.68 6.87 3.47
C GLY A 190 -9.16 6.43 2.11
N GLU A 191 -9.14 7.33 1.14
CA GLU A 191 -8.69 7.02 -0.23
C GLU A 191 -7.16 6.85 -0.31
N LEU A 192 -6.39 7.52 0.54
CA LEU A 192 -4.95 7.25 0.70
C LEU A 192 -4.70 5.84 1.26
N ASN A 193 -5.45 5.41 2.28
CA ASN A 193 -5.37 4.05 2.80
C ASN A 193 -5.80 3.03 1.72
N LYS A 194 -6.84 3.34 0.94
CA LYS A 194 -7.29 2.52 -0.21
C LYS A 194 -6.21 2.42 -1.28
N LEU A 195 -5.51 3.51 -1.61
CA LEU A 195 -4.39 3.52 -2.56
C LEU A 195 -3.26 2.59 -2.10
N ALA A 196 -2.86 2.65 -0.83
CA ALA A 196 -1.85 1.75 -0.28
C ALA A 196 -2.30 0.28 -0.32
N SER A 197 -3.58 0.02 0.02
CA SER A 197 -4.19 -1.30 -0.06
C SER A 197 -4.21 -1.85 -1.49
N ASN A 198 -4.61 -1.04 -2.48
CA ASN A 198 -4.64 -1.41 -3.89
C ASN A 198 -3.26 -1.85 -4.40
N VAL A 199 -2.20 -1.12 -4.01
CA VAL A 199 -0.82 -1.50 -4.34
C VAL A 199 -0.43 -2.82 -3.68
N ALA A 200 -0.68 -2.96 -2.39
CA ALA A 200 -0.30 -4.16 -1.65
C ALA A 200 -1.06 -5.41 -2.16
N LEU A 201 -2.38 -5.31 -2.31
CA LEU A 201 -3.24 -6.39 -2.77
C LEU A 201 -3.05 -6.71 -4.26
N GLY A 202 -2.72 -5.71 -5.08
CA GLY A 202 -2.39 -5.93 -6.50
C GLY A 202 -1.24 -6.93 -6.69
N ARG A 203 -0.31 -7.02 -5.73
CA ARG A 203 0.76 -8.03 -5.74
C ARG A 203 0.28 -9.42 -5.33
N ASN A 204 -0.77 -9.51 -4.51
CA ASN A 204 -1.40 -10.80 -4.19
C ASN A 204 -2.19 -11.33 -5.39
N ILE A 205 -2.94 -10.44 -6.05
CA ILE A 205 -3.69 -10.75 -7.28
C ILE A 205 -2.74 -11.28 -8.37
N ALA A 206 -1.53 -10.73 -8.46
CA ALA A 206 -0.52 -11.20 -9.39
C ALA A 206 0.14 -12.54 -9.03
N GLY A 207 -0.18 -13.11 -7.86
CA GLY A 207 0.35 -14.40 -7.38
C GLY A 207 1.70 -14.32 -6.65
N VAL A 208 2.24 -13.13 -6.39
CA VAL A 208 3.62 -13.00 -5.88
C VAL A 208 3.73 -12.78 -4.36
N HIS A 209 2.64 -12.44 -3.67
CA HIS A 209 2.61 -12.23 -2.21
C HIS A 209 1.37 -12.83 -1.55
N TRP A 210 1.47 -13.12 -0.25
CA TRP A 210 0.30 -13.41 0.59
C TRP A 210 -0.27 -12.15 1.22
N ARG A 211 -1.54 -12.22 1.65
CA ARG A 211 -2.19 -11.15 2.42
C ARG A 211 -1.35 -10.67 3.61
N SER A 212 -0.80 -11.60 4.40
CA SER A 212 0.06 -11.26 5.54
C SER A 212 1.31 -10.48 5.15
N ASP A 213 1.89 -10.75 3.98
CA ASP A 213 3.10 -10.04 3.54
C ASP A 213 2.81 -8.56 3.27
N GLY A 214 1.62 -8.26 2.73
CA GLY A 214 1.16 -6.90 2.50
C GLY A 214 0.73 -6.21 3.80
N THR A 215 -0.15 -6.83 4.57
CA THR A 215 -0.73 -6.22 5.79
C THR A 215 0.33 -5.86 6.83
N GLU A 216 1.29 -6.76 7.11
CA GLU A 216 2.34 -6.45 8.09
C GLU A 216 3.39 -5.47 7.56
N SER A 217 3.65 -5.49 6.24
CA SER A 217 4.55 -4.51 5.62
C SER A 217 3.99 -3.10 5.61
N LEU A 218 2.68 -2.91 5.45
CA LEU A 218 2.06 -1.58 5.57
C LEU A 218 2.37 -0.96 6.95
N LYS A 219 2.24 -1.75 8.02
CA LYS A 219 2.55 -1.32 9.40
C LYS A 219 4.04 -1.03 9.59
N LEU A 220 4.93 -1.85 9.01
CA LEU A 220 6.38 -1.58 9.03
C LEU A 220 6.72 -0.26 8.34
N GLY A 221 6.08 0.02 7.20
CA GLY A 221 6.22 1.28 6.48
C GLY A 221 5.75 2.49 7.30
N GLU A 222 4.58 2.36 7.94
CA GLU A 222 4.02 3.39 8.83
C GLU A 222 4.95 3.72 10.00
N GLN A 223 5.44 2.70 10.71
CA GLN A 223 6.38 2.90 11.82
C GLN A 223 7.66 3.62 11.39
N LEU A 224 8.18 3.28 10.21
CA LEU A 224 9.38 3.90 9.67
C LEU A 224 9.15 5.37 9.29
N ALA A 225 8.00 5.69 8.67
CA ALA A 225 7.66 7.07 8.33
C ALA A 225 7.45 7.92 9.60
N ILE A 226 6.77 7.38 10.61
CA ILE A 226 6.62 8.02 11.93
C ILE A 226 7.99 8.30 12.57
N GLY A 227 8.91 7.33 12.54
CA GLY A 227 10.28 7.52 13.03
C GLY A 227 11.03 8.64 12.31
N ILE A 228 10.91 8.72 10.98
CA ILE A 228 11.53 9.79 10.19
C ILE A 228 10.96 11.16 10.57
N LEU A 229 9.63 11.28 10.75
CA LEU A 229 9.00 12.53 11.17
C LEU A 229 9.48 12.97 12.57
N LEU A 230 9.61 12.02 13.51
CA LEU A 230 10.16 12.28 14.84
C LEU A 230 11.61 12.79 14.77
N ASP A 231 12.46 12.13 13.99
CA ASP A 231 13.87 12.50 13.85
C ASP A 231 14.02 13.89 13.20
N GLN A 232 13.19 14.22 12.21
CA GLN A 232 13.25 15.50 11.52
C GLN A 232 12.63 16.65 12.31
N ARG A 233 11.73 16.38 13.28
CA ARG A 233 11.01 17.42 14.02
C ARG A 233 11.92 18.47 14.65
N ALA A 234 13.04 18.04 15.25
CA ALA A 234 13.99 18.94 15.91
C ALA A 234 14.80 19.82 14.93
N CYS A 235 14.69 19.57 13.62
CA CYS A 235 15.39 20.33 12.58
C CYS A 235 14.58 21.52 12.05
N TYR A 236 13.33 21.69 12.48
CA TYR A 236 12.46 22.81 12.08
C TYR A 236 12.55 23.96 13.06
N ASN A 237 12.57 25.19 12.55
CA ASN A 237 12.59 26.41 13.38
C ASN A 237 11.17 26.91 13.68
N GLU A 238 10.19 26.46 12.89
CA GLU A 238 8.78 26.76 13.06
C GLU A 238 8.25 26.25 14.40
N THR A 239 7.39 27.05 15.04
CA THR A 239 6.65 26.60 16.22
C THR A 239 5.43 25.83 15.77
N PHE A 240 5.45 24.50 15.90
CA PHE A 240 4.34 23.62 15.55
C PHE A 240 4.20 22.48 16.57
N GLY A 241 2.98 21.95 16.73
CA GLY A 241 2.65 20.93 17.72
C GLY A 241 3.19 19.53 17.40
N GLY A 242 3.62 19.32 16.15
CA GLY A 242 3.94 18.02 15.58
C GLY A 242 3.01 17.68 14.40
N PHE A 243 3.39 16.68 13.62
CA PHE A 243 2.55 16.13 12.56
C PHE A 243 1.53 15.17 13.16
N SER A 244 0.24 15.38 12.89
CA SER A 244 -0.83 14.50 13.38
C SER A 244 -1.35 13.60 12.25
N LEU A 245 -1.57 12.32 12.55
CA LEU A 245 -2.11 11.36 11.57
C LEU A 245 -2.88 10.22 12.24
N THR A 246 -3.85 9.65 11.53
CA THR A 246 -4.55 8.43 11.93
C THR A 246 -3.80 7.20 11.41
N LYS A 247 -3.28 6.38 12.33
CA LYS A 247 -2.56 5.14 12.01
C LYS A 247 -3.49 4.09 11.38
N PHE A 248 -2.91 3.08 10.74
CA PHE A 248 -3.66 1.97 10.13
C PHE A 248 -4.50 1.16 11.12
N ASP A 249 -4.16 1.20 12.42
CA ASP A 249 -4.95 0.59 13.49
C ASP A 249 -6.08 1.48 14.02
N GLY A 250 -6.28 2.66 13.42
CA GLY A 250 -7.30 3.63 13.80
C GLY A 250 -6.92 4.54 14.96
N THR A 251 -5.74 4.35 15.58
CA THR A 251 -5.26 5.26 16.64
C THR A 251 -4.65 6.52 16.05
N VAL A 252 -4.80 7.67 16.71
CA VAL A 252 -4.17 8.93 16.30
C VAL A 252 -2.83 9.09 17.00
N VAL A 253 -1.83 9.60 16.27
CA VAL A 253 -0.52 9.97 16.81
C VAL A 253 -0.16 11.38 16.37
N THR A 254 0.52 12.12 17.24
CA THR A 254 1.16 13.40 16.91
C THR A 254 2.66 13.27 17.17
N VAL A 255 3.49 13.54 16.16
CA VAL A 255 4.95 13.37 16.21
C VAL A 255 5.74 14.63 15.97
#